data_AF-A0A2B7XXI3-F1
#
_entry.id   AF-A0A2B7XXI3-F1
#
_cell.length_a   1.000
_cell.length_b   1.000
_cell.length_c   1.000
_cell.angle_alpha   90.00
_cell.angle_beta   90.00
_cell.angle_gamma   90.00
#
_symmetry.space_group_name_H-M   'P 1'
#
loop_
_entity.id
_entity.type
_entity.pdbx_description
1 polymer ?
#
loop_
_entity_poly.entity_id
_entity_poly.type
_entity_poly.pdbx_seq_one_letter_code
_entity_poly.pdbx_strand_id
1 'polypeptide(L)'
;MPSHFEAAHAAKKTVEVPICSWRFVIFPTDGISAIGTRNLGGSTAIVLASPRAAIVAHLRPELDTASFMNELLRFYKKNDQEFPQGHPAFIICARKGEAPLYPQQVAIIQQVFRRNGLLVPPVKSYEPSGQGTVFVDARPPSGQRLVPVENRVVAQF
;
A
#
# COMPACT_ATOMS: atom_id res chain seq x y z
N MET A 1 -18.09 10.03 -10.67
CA MET A 1 -16.74 10.46 -11.12
C MET A 1 -15.83 9.25 -11.07
N PRO A 2 -14.92 9.06 -12.04
CA PRO A 2 -13.93 7.97 -11.99
C PRO A 2 -13.00 8.18 -10.79
N SER A 3 -12.58 7.09 -10.15
CA SER A 3 -11.65 7.14 -9.01
C SER A 3 -10.28 7.68 -9.45
N HIS A 4 -9.47 8.18 -8.50
CA HIS A 4 -8.10 8.63 -8.79
C HIS A 4 -7.25 7.55 -9.47
N PHE A 5 -7.45 6.29 -9.09
CA PHE A 5 -6.81 5.14 -9.71
C PHE A 5 -7.26 4.97 -11.17
N GLU A 6 -8.57 4.99 -11.45
CA GLU A 6 -9.11 4.84 -12.81
C GLU A 6 -8.63 5.96 -13.74
N ALA A 7 -8.61 7.21 -13.28
CA ALA A 7 -8.11 8.34 -14.06
C ALA A 7 -6.62 8.19 -14.40
N ALA A 8 -5.80 7.75 -13.43
CA ALA A 8 -4.36 7.57 -13.63
C ALA A 8 -4.03 6.31 -14.46
N HIS A 9 -4.80 5.23 -14.28
CA HIS A 9 -4.72 4.00 -15.07
C HIS A 9 -5.14 4.24 -16.52
N ALA A 10 -6.26 4.96 -16.75
CA ALA A 10 -6.71 5.34 -18.09
C ALA A 10 -5.67 6.24 -18.81
N ALA A 11 -4.98 7.10 -18.05
CA ALA A 11 -3.88 7.92 -18.56
C ALA A 11 -2.56 7.14 -18.76
N LYS A 12 -2.51 5.83 -18.46
CA LYS A 12 -1.31 4.98 -18.48
C LYS A 12 -0.16 5.50 -17.61
N LYS A 13 -0.48 6.19 -16.51
CA LYS A 13 0.49 6.78 -15.58
C LYS A 13 0.60 6.02 -14.25
N THR A 14 0.10 4.79 -14.21
CA THR A 14 0.01 3.98 -12.98
C THR A 14 0.56 2.58 -13.20
N VAL A 15 1.37 2.14 -12.24
CA VAL A 15 1.76 0.73 -12.13
C VAL A 15 0.74 0.00 -11.27
N GLU A 16 0.08 -1.00 -11.87
CA GLU A 16 -0.85 -1.87 -11.15
C GLU A 16 -0.10 -2.99 -10.44
N VAL A 17 -0.46 -3.24 -9.18
CA VAL A 17 0.07 -4.34 -8.37
C VAL A 17 -0.93 -5.51 -8.40
N PRO A 18 -0.51 -6.69 -8.88
CA PRO A 18 -1.36 -7.88 -8.86
C PRO A 18 -1.64 -8.38 -7.44
N ILE A 19 -2.73 -9.14 -7.29
CA ILE A 19 -3.04 -9.92 -6.09
C ILE A 19 -1.86 -10.86 -5.78
N CYS A 20 -1.51 -11.02 -4.50
CA CYS A 20 -0.39 -11.86 -4.03
C CYS A 20 0.99 -11.41 -4.54
N SER A 21 1.16 -10.14 -4.86
CA SER A 21 2.41 -9.58 -5.35
C SER A 21 2.69 -8.23 -4.70
N TRP A 22 3.92 -7.76 -4.86
CA TRP A 22 4.28 -6.36 -4.69
C TRP A 22 4.90 -5.78 -5.96
N ARG A 23 4.93 -4.46 -6.04
CA ARG A 23 5.68 -3.69 -7.03
C ARG A 23 6.36 -2.51 -6.35
N PHE A 24 7.46 -2.08 -6.95
CA PHE A 24 8.27 -0.95 -6.52
C PHE A 24 8.38 0.04 -7.67
N VAL A 25 8.22 1.33 -7.37
CA VAL A 25 8.34 2.42 -8.34
C VAL A 25 9.13 3.56 -7.72
N ILE A 26 10.03 4.14 -8.51
CA ILE A 26 10.67 5.43 -8.25
C ILE A 26 9.96 6.49 -9.11
N PHE A 27 9.66 7.64 -8.52
CA PHE A 27 8.92 8.74 -9.09
C PHE A 27 9.76 10.01 -9.22
N PRO A 28 9.54 10.82 -10.28
CA PRO A 28 8.84 10.45 -11.50
C PRO A 28 9.77 9.63 -12.42
N THR A 29 9.28 8.51 -12.97
CA THR A 29 10.02 7.73 -13.99
C THR A 29 9.07 7.43 -15.15
N ASP A 30 9.49 7.73 -16.39
CA ASP A 30 8.81 7.34 -17.64
C ASP A 30 7.29 7.61 -17.69
N GLY A 31 6.86 8.77 -17.21
CA GLY A 31 5.43 9.15 -17.20
C GLY A 31 4.59 8.40 -16.16
N ILE A 32 5.19 7.47 -15.41
CA ILE A 32 4.58 6.85 -14.24
C ILE A 32 4.63 7.83 -13.07
N SER A 33 3.47 8.00 -12.48
CA SER A 33 3.22 9.00 -11.46
C SER A 33 2.42 8.46 -10.28
N ALA A 34 2.07 7.17 -10.36
CA ALA A 34 1.42 6.47 -9.28
C ALA A 34 1.64 4.95 -9.33
N ILE A 35 1.38 4.30 -8.20
CA ILE A 35 1.33 2.84 -8.04
C ILE A 35 0.09 2.49 -7.23
N GLY A 36 -0.55 1.35 -7.52
CA GLY A 36 -1.70 0.94 -6.73
C GLY A 36 -2.20 -0.46 -7.05
N THR A 37 -3.14 -0.94 -6.25
CA THR A 37 -3.86 -2.18 -6.46
C THR A 37 -5.36 -1.93 -6.47
N ARG A 38 -6.11 -2.80 -7.13
CA ARG A 38 -7.58 -2.84 -7.14
C ARG A 38 -8.09 -4.21 -6.70
N ASN A 39 -9.41 -4.37 -6.63
CA ASN A 39 -10.07 -5.64 -6.30
C ASN A 39 -9.63 -6.20 -4.94
N LEU A 40 -9.43 -5.33 -3.94
CA LEU A 40 -9.08 -5.77 -2.61
C LEU A 40 -10.18 -6.68 -2.04
N GLY A 41 -11.47 -6.33 -2.15
CA GLY A 41 -12.56 -7.27 -1.88
C GLY A 41 -12.48 -8.05 -0.56
N GLY A 42 -11.94 -7.44 0.51
CA GLY A 42 -11.64 -8.11 1.79
C GLY A 42 -10.15 -8.25 2.11
N SER A 43 -9.30 -8.17 1.09
CA SER A 43 -7.84 -8.31 1.17
C SER A 43 -7.17 -7.13 1.89
N THR A 44 -5.89 -7.34 2.20
CA THR A 44 -5.01 -6.36 2.83
C THR A 44 -4.01 -5.81 1.81
N ALA A 45 -3.78 -4.51 1.81
CA ALA A 45 -2.66 -3.90 1.10
C ALA A 45 -1.62 -3.37 2.10
N ILE A 46 -0.35 -3.44 1.71
CA ILE A 46 0.74 -2.76 2.41
C ILE A 46 1.27 -1.66 1.51
N VAL A 47 1.42 -0.47 2.10
CA VAL A 47 2.03 0.69 1.45
C VAL A 47 3.26 1.07 2.22
N LEU A 48 4.40 1.12 1.54
CA LEU A 48 5.65 1.73 2.01
C LEU A 48 5.95 2.86 1.04
N ALA A 49 5.99 4.11 1.49
CA ALA A 49 6.11 5.22 0.58
C ALA A 49 7.04 6.31 1.11
N SER A 50 7.69 7.01 0.20
CA SER A 50 8.50 8.19 0.44
C SER A 50 8.11 9.28 -0.57
N PRO A 51 8.60 10.53 -0.43
CA PRO A 51 8.89 11.36 -1.60
C PRO A 51 9.74 10.52 -2.56
N ARG A 52 9.85 10.67 -3.87
CA ARG A 52 10.67 9.76 -4.72
C ARG A 52 10.27 8.28 -4.86
N ALA A 53 9.73 7.52 -3.90
CA ALA A 53 9.45 6.09 -4.17
C ALA A 53 8.25 5.50 -3.43
N ALA A 54 7.75 4.36 -3.93
CA ALA A 54 6.72 3.59 -3.25
C ALA A 54 6.80 2.10 -3.56
N ILE A 55 6.49 1.28 -2.56
CA ILE A 55 6.16 -0.13 -2.68
C ILE A 55 4.71 -0.32 -2.27
N VAL A 56 3.95 -0.99 -3.12
CA VAL A 56 2.59 -1.44 -2.78
C VAL A 56 2.56 -2.96 -2.92
N ALA A 57 1.96 -3.62 -1.92
CA ALA A 57 1.73 -5.06 -1.91
C ALA A 57 0.26 -5.38 -1.70
N HIS A 58 -0.23 -6.44 -2.33
CA HIS A 58 -1.61 -6.93 -2.19
C HIS A 58 -1.60 -8.35 -1.62
N LEU A 59 -2.13 -8.52 -0.41
CA LEU A 59 -2.20 -9.78 0.31
C LEU A 59 -3.65 -10.25 0.42
N ARG A 60 -3.96 -11.39 -0.19
CA ARG A 60 -5.22 -12.10 0.05
C ARG A 60 -5.21 -12.79 1.42
N PRO A 61 -6.37 -13.18 1.96
CA PRO A 61 -6.46 -13.76 3.30
C PRO A 61 -5.70 -15.10 3.46
N GLU A 62 -5.70 -15.95 2.44
CA GLU A 62 -5.12 -17.30 2.50
C GLU A 62 -3.60 -17.34 2.24
N LEU A 63 -2.97 -16.19 2.00
CA LEU A 63 -1.54 -16.11 1.72
C LEU A 63 -0.73 -16.43 2.99
N ASP A 64 0.38 -17.15 2.84
CA ASP A 64 1.43 -17.22 3.88
C ASP A 64 2.03 -15.82 4.09
N THR A 65 1.39 -15.10 5.02
CA THR A 65 1.63 -13.68 5.26
C THR A 65 3.02 -13.48 5.86
N ALA A 66 3.51 -14.40 6.69
CA ALA A 66 4.82 -14.27 7.31
C ALA A 66 5.93 -14.39 6.27
N SER A 67 5.89 -15.42 5.43
CA SER A 67 6.89 -15.62 4.38
C SER A 67 6.89 -14.48 3.37
N PHE A 68 5.70 -14.08 2.89
CA PHE A 68 5.55 -12.95 1.97
C PHE A 68 6.10 -11.64 2.56
N MET A 69 5.74 -11.32 3.81
CA MET A 69 6.22 -10.09 4.45
C MET A 69 7.74 -10.10 4.70
N ASN A 70 8.33 -11.26 5.02
CA ASN A 70 9.78 -11.35 5.17
C ASN A 70 10.52 -11.08 3.86
N GLU A 71 10.01 -11.58 2.73
CA GLU A 71 10.58 -11.28 1.41
C GLU A 71 10.42 -9.81 1.04
N LEU A 72 9.21 -9.26 1.24
CA LEU A 72 8.93 -7.85 1.02
C LEU A 72 9.85 -6.94 1.84
N LEU A 73 10.02 -7.21 3.14
CA LEU A 73 10.89 -6.41 4.00
C LEU A 73 12.37 -6.59 3.68
N ARG A 74 12.79 -7.77 3.22
CA ARG A 74 14.15 -7.99 2.71
C ARG A 74 14.40 -7.15 1.45
N PHE A 75 13.42 -7.08 0.55
CA PHE A 75 13.48 -6.21 -0.63
C PHE A 75 13.51 -4.73 -0.23
N TYR A 76 12.63 -4.30 0.68
CA TYR A 76 12.59 -2.93 1.20
C TYR A 76 13.96 -2.50 1.77
N LYS A 77 14.56 -3.33 2.64
CA LYS A 77 15.87 -3.05 3.24
C LYS A 77 17.01 -2.95 2.22
N LYS A 78 16.93 -3.66 1.09
CA LYS A 78 17.91 -3.54 -0.01
C LYS A 78 17.77 -2.23 -0.81
N ASN A 79 16.66 -1.52 -0.62
CA ASN A 79 16.35 -0.27 -1.30
C ASN A 79 16.17 0.87 -0.29
N ASP A 80 16.79 0.77 0.89
CA ASP A 80 16.61 1.73 1.98
C ASP A 80 17.07 3.15 1.62
N GLN A 81 17.96 3.30 0.64
CA GLN A 81 18.36 4.59 0.10
C GLN A 81 17.20 5.38 -0.52
N GLU A 82 16.15 4.69 -1.02
CA GLU A 82 14.93 5.33 -1.54
C GLU A 82 13.87 5.52 -0.45
N PHE A 83 14.12 4.98 0.74
CA PHE A 83 13.29 5.09 1.93
C PHE A 83 14.11 5.51 3.18
N PRO A 84 14.74 6.70 3.20
CA PRO A 84 15.45 7.19 4.37
C PRO A 84 14.57 7.20 5.64
N GLN A 85 15.19 7.06 6.81
CA GLN A 85 14.50 6.71 8.07
C GLN A 85 13.24 7.52 8.36
N GLY A 86 12.19 6.82 8.82
CA GLY A 86 10.95 7.43 9.31
C GLY A 86 9.82 7.52 8.28
N HIS A 87 10.00 6.94 7.10
CA HIS A 87 8.97 7.00 6.07
C HIS A 87 7.70 6.22 6.40
N PRO A 88 6.55 6.73 5.92
CA PRO A 88 5.24 6.18 6.21
C PRO A 88 5.08 4.77 5.64
N ALA A 89 4.71 3.87 6.53
CA ALA A 89 4.19 2.56 6.21
C ALA A 89 2.72 2.50 6.63
N PHE A 90 1.86 1.86 5.86
CA PHE A 90 0.46 1.65 6.21
C PHE A 90 0.05 0.21 5.95
N ILE A 91 -0.71 -0.36 6.90
CA ILE A 91 -1.49 -1.58 6.68
C ILE A 91 -2.91 -1.15 6.35
N ILE A 92 -3.40 -1.49 5.16
CA ILE A 92 -4.74 -1.13 4.71
C ILE A 92 -5.57 -2.39 4.57
N CYS A 93 -6.54 -2.62 5.45
CA CYS A 93 -7.31 -3.87 5.47
C CYS A 93 -8.83 -3.61 5.48
N ALA A 94 -9.60 -4.58 4.98
CA ALA A 94 -11.04 -4.53 5.14
C ALA A 94 -11.42 -4.62 6.63
N ARG A 95 -12.54 -3.99 7.00
CA ARG A 95 -13.15 -4.11 8.34
C ARG A 95 -14.60 -4.59 8.26
N LYS A 96 -15.07 -5.17 9.35
CA LYS A 96 -16.49 -5.41 9.62
C LYS A 96 -16.83 -4.81 10.99
N GLY A 97 -17.63 -3.74 11.00
CA GLY A 97 -17.77 -2.90 12.19
C GLY A 97 -16.43 -2.25 12.56
N GLU A 98 -16.06 -2.31 13.83
CA GLU A 98 -14.82 -1.68 14.34
C GLU A 98 -13.56 -2.55 14.20
N ALA A 99 -13.69 -3.81 13.76
CA ALA A 99 -12.58 -4.76 13.71
C ALA A 99 -12.10 -5.04 12.27
N PRO A 100 -10.78 -5.22 12.05
CA PRO A 100 -10.26 -5.79 10.80
C PRO A 100 -10.94 -7.13 10.50
N LEU A 101 -11.22 -7.38 9.21
CA LEU A 101 -11.84 -8.62 8.75
C LEU A 101 -10.92 -9.83 9.00
N TYR A 102 -9.60 -9.62 8.90
CA TYR A 102 -8.57 -10.63 9.13
C TYR A 102 -7.56 -10.15 10.19
N PRO A 103 -7.94 -10.11 11.48
CA PRO A 103 -7.11 -9.51 12.53
C PRO A 103 -5.79 -10.27 12.74
N GLN A 104 -5.79 -11.59 12.52
CA GLN A 104 -4.59 -12.41 12.65
C GLN A 104 -3.56 -12.10 11.54
N GLN A 105 -4.01 -11.84 10.31
CA GLN A 105 -3.15 -11.39 9.22
C GLN A 105 -2.49 -10.04 9.57
N VAL A 106 -3.26 -9.09 10.08
CA VAL A 106 -2.75 -7.79 10.55
C VAL A 106 -1.71 -7.96 11.66
N ALA A 107 -1.99 -8.82 12.64
CA ALA A 107 -1.07 -9.10 13.75
C ALA A 107 0.26 -9.70 13.27
N ILE A 108 0.22 -10.64 12.32
CA ILE A 108 1.43 -11.22 11.70
C ILE A 108 2.25 -10.14 11.01
N ILE A 109 1.61 -9.27 10.22
CA ILE A 109 2.30 -8.18 9.52
C ILE A 109 3.01 -7.27 10.53
N GLN A 110 2.30 -6.80 11.56
CA GLN A 110 2.89 -5.96 12.61
C GLN A 110 4.05 -6.67 13.34
N GLN A 111 3.91 -7.95 13.63
CA GLN A 111 4.97 -8.74 14.28
C GLN A 111 6.21 -8.86 13.39
N VAL A 112 6.05 -9.05 12.08
CA VAL A 112 7.16 -9.12 11.13
C VAL A 112 7.90 -7.78 11.04
N PHE A 113 7.20 -6.65 11.05
CA PHE A 113 7.85 -5.33 11.17
C PHE A 113 8.66 -5.18 12.47
N ARG A 114 8.06 -5.52 13.63
CA ARG A 114 8.75 -5.46 14.94
C ARG A 114 10.02 -6.31 14.96
N ARG A 115 9.93 -7.57 14.53
CA ARG A 115 11.08 -8.51 14.50
C ARG A 115 12.20 -8.04 13.59
N ASN A 116 11.88 -7.22 12.60
CA ASN A 116 12.84 -6.65 11.65
C ASN A 116 13.44 -5.31 12.11
N GLY A 117 13.10 -4.82 13.31
CA GLY A 117 13.57 -3.55 13.85
C GLY A 117 12.95 -2.33 13.15
N LEU A 118 11.81 -2.50 12.48
CA LEU A 118 11.10 -1.42 11.79
C LEU A 118 9.96 -0.88 12.65
N LEU A 119 9.59 0.38 12.43
CA LEU A 119 8.40 0.97 13.02
C LEU A 119 7.16 0.20 12.59
N VAL A 120 6.26 -0.05 13.53
CA VAL A 120 5.02 -0.79 13.26
C VAL A 120 4.07 0.12 12.48
N PRO A 121 3.62 -0.28 11.28
CA PRO A 121 2.72 0.53 10.50
C PRO A 121 1.37 0.70 11.22
N PRO A 122 0.79 1.91 11.25
CA PRO A 122 -0.59 2.08 11.64
C PRO A 122 -1.52 1.31 10.69
N VAL A 123 -2.63 0.83 11.25
CA VAL A 123 -3.70 0.17 10.50
C VAL A 123 -4.71 1.21 10.05
N LYS A 124 -5.00 1.21 8.75
CA LYS A 124 -6.08 1.94 8.11
C LYS A 124 -7.08 0.91 7.60
N SER A 125 -8.35 1.23 7.73
CA SER A 125 -9.41 0.29 7.39
C SER A 125 -10.37 0.87 6.37
N TYR A 126 -10.99 -0.01 5.59
CA TYR A 126 -12.06 0.34 4.67
C TYR A 126 -13.21 -0.65 4.82
N GLU A 127 -14.43 -0.18 4.62
CA GLU A 127 -15.57 -1.09 4.48
C GLU A 127 -15.60 -1.61 3.05
N PRO A 128 -15.66 -2.93 2.84
CA PRO A 128 -15.77 -3.50 1.51
C PRO A 128 -17.19 -3.26 0.97
N SER A 129 -17.42 -2.09 0.38
CA SER A 129 -18.67 -1.73 -0.33
C SER A 129 -18.49 -1.71 -1.86
N GLY A 130 -17.30 -2.08 -2.33
CA GLY A 130 -16.92 -2.10 -3.74
C GLY A 130 -15.63 -2.90 -3.99
N GLN A 131 -14.90 -2.55 -5.05
CA GLN A 131 -13.68 -3.27 -5.41
C GLN A 131 -12.48 -2.93 -4.53
N GLY A 132 -12.46 -1.81 -3.78
CA GLY A 132 -11.32 -1.42 -2.94
C GLY A 132 -10.04 -1.17 -3.75
N THR A 133 -9.66 0.10 -3.93
CA THR A 133 -8.41 0.47 -4.62
C THR A 133 -7.46 1.17 -3.67
N VAL A 134 -6.25 0.66 -3.45
CA VAL A 134 -5.19 1.39 -2.74
C VAL A 134 -4.27 2.01 -3.77
N PHE A 135 -4.00 3.30 -3.63
CA PHE A 135 -3.23 4.07 -4.60
C PHE A 135 -2.25 4.99 -3.88
N VAL A 136 -1.09 5.20 -4.47
CA VAL A 136 -0.11 6.20 -4.02
C VAL A 136 0.11 7.14 -5.18
N ASP A 137 -0.32 8.40 -5.05
CA ASP A 137 -0.08 9.43 -6.07
C ASP A 137 1.18 10.23 -5.73
N ALA A 138 2.12 10.29 -6.67
CA ALA A 138 3.33 11.10 -6.54
C ALA A 138 3.16 12.53 -7.11
N ARG A 139 1.98 12.91 -7.61
CA ARG A 139 1.69 14.21 -8.27
C ARG A 139 0.98 15.29 -7.46
N PRO A 140 1.06 15.44 -6.12
CA PRO A 140 0.40 16.59 -5.52
C PRO A 140 1.14 17.89 -5.90
N PRO A 141 0.49 18.88 -6.55
CA PRO A 141 1.07 20.21 -6.76
C PRO A 141 1.27 20.97 -5.43
N SER A 142 0.63 20.48 -4.35
CA SER A 142 0.60 21.06 -3.00
C SER A 142 1.62 20.46 -2.02
N GLY A 143 2.44 19.49 -2.45
CA GLY A 143 3.51 18.89 -1.65
C GLY A 143 3.14 17.71 -0.73
N GLN A 144 1.86 17.44 -0.47
CA GLN A 144 1.42 16.30 0.37
C GLN A 144 1.01 15.08 -0.45
N ARG A 145 1.71 13.95 -0.29
CA ARG A 145 1.39 12.68 -0.93
C ARG A 145 0.23 12.00 -0.22
N LEU A 146 -0.65 11.38 -1.01
CA LEU A 146 -1.90 10.81 -0.51
C LEU A 146 -1.96 9.32 -0.78
N VAL A 147 -2.56 8.59 0.15
CA VAL A 147 -2.97 7.19 -0.04
C VAL A 147 -4.49 7.14 -0.04
N PRO A 148 -5.16 7.24 -1.20
CA PRO A 148 -6.59 6.98 -1.26
C PRO A 148 -6.90 5.48 -1.26
N VAL A 149 -7.98 5.15 -0.55
CA VAL A 149 -8.74 3.91 -0.70
C VAL A 149 -10.07 4.25 -1.34
N GLU A 150 -10.31 3.73 -2.54
CA GLU A 150 -11.46 4.12 -3.37
C GLU A 150 -11.50 5.65 -3.58
N ASN A 151 -12.57 6.31 -3.09
CA ASN A 151 -12.75 7.76 -3.19
C ASN A 151 -12.39 8.50 -1.88
N ARG A 152 -11.75 7.84 -0.91
CA ARG A 152 -11.39 8.41 0.39
C ARG A 152 -9.88 8.39 0.61
N VAL A 153 -9.30 9.51 1.02
CA VAL A 153 -7.91 9.55 1.48
C VAL A 153 -7.83 8.89 2.86
N VAL A 154 -7.07 7.80 2.98
CA VAL A 154 -6.88 7.08 4.26
C VAL A 154 -5.57 7.42 4.94
N ALA A 155 -4.61 7.99 4.20
CA ALA A 155 -3.38 8.51 4.75
C ALA A 155 -2.78 9.65 3.90
N GLN A 156 -1.96 10.47 4.55
CA GLN A 156 -1.21 11.57 3.96
C GLN A 156 0.23 11.52 4.48
N PHE A 157 1.20 11.99 3.68
CA PHE A 157 2.62 12.03 4.03
C PHE A 157 3.45 12.97 3.16
#